data_AF-A0A9X4EMP8-F1
#
_entry.id   AF-A0A9X4EMP8-F1
#
_cell.length_a   1.000
_cell.length_b   1.000
_cell.length_c   1.000
_cell.angle_alpha   90.00
_cell.angle_beta   90.00
_cell.angle_gamma   90.00
#
_symmetry.space_group_name_H-M   'P 1'
#
loop_
_entity.id
_entity.type
_entity.pdbx_description
1 polymer ?
#
loop_
_entity_poly.entity_id
_entity_poly.type
_entity_poly.pdbx_seq_one_letter_code
_entity_poly.pdbx_strand_id
1 'polypeptide(L)'
;MKKNNTSLTAIGLYNQKVHEYLQNTTLDAITQLAIKLFKDNAQRNKLNNAQYNKAVEEFNTQHGYLLLKKGKEHEKATSKHYNYINYPFLDRSAMKSTMDNYRQYVHSYNQQAIEYNKAIAEYNKTVITPNTPTLAQQVAAFTKKHRSEFTSTYNKAVVKFNAQKNANYIAKKRKPTIKYTTELLFNVLVGFYIAQLKQRNSYLLEMNRPTSVLKKALPKLTIDHRKLATHTIAEIPRLAICKKTAQNHIKRLREANILINYTYTNQYKPITVNFHPEILTILDGNPPKPKRIENQFFKQENWKELPDNNDTTRTFLLKEKEIKDCVHNTGFQKEEFTCPADGFYKNTTVISKKTTTRPRQTSEAVKALLPDFLKQEKPSQGTNSPLTHNFLARLQDDRELAQQLAGGVYDNYKGLRYDYLQKIELYANVTTEEFKAILLQDCIKTSAKLWKQHNVYVGEWKKAINYLNNELFTNITQKTILIQKLKEYRWKLEFARKWFIKSQVTALYPSLYFDKTRTQTHEIGFFGLHKVWKTHVKYQEKKAIEKAQQQTQQNARKRKATYQKKITTAIKKYEKGNYTAKQLYTYVQTNLPHSYLSALPSMIHYNNQNRI
;
A
#
# COMPACT_ATOMS: atom_id res chain seq x y z
N MET A 1 -12.74 30.29 35.42
CA MET A 1 -13.98 29.51 35.59
C MET A 1 -14.25 28.70 34.33
N LYS A 2 -14.16 27.37 34.38
CA LYS A 2 -14.50 26.49 33.25
C LYS A 2 -16.02 26.31 33.23
N LYS A 3 -16.70 26.83 32.21
CA LYS A 3 -18.08 26.44 31.91
C LYS A 3 -18.07 24.96 31.50
N ASN A 4 -18.56 24.08 32.38
CA ASN A 4 -18.85 22.71 32.00
C ASN A 4 -20.03 22.75 31.03
N ASN A 5 -19.76 22.63 29.73
CA ASN A 5 -20.79 22.41 28.71
C ASN A 5 -21.30 20.96 28.80
N THR A 6 -22.10 20.67 29.82
CA THR A 6 -22.88 19.42 29.88
C THR A 6 -24.28 19.71 29.39
N SER A 7 -24.62 19.29 28.17
CA SER A 7 -26.00 19.27 27.68
C SER A 7 -26.78 18.18 28.40
N LEU A 8 -27.99 18.52 28.86
CA LEU A 8 -28.95 17.55 29.38
C LEU A 8 -29.61 16.82 28.21
N THR A 9 -29.75 15.50 28.32
CA THR A 9 -30.56 14.73 27.37
C THR A 9 -32.05 14.99 27.60
N ALA A 10 -32.92 14.53 26.70
CA ALA A 10 -34.37 14.56 26.93
C ALA A 10 -34.79 13.89 28.26
N ILE A 11 -34.08 12.84 28.69
CA ILE A 11 -34.28 12.18 30.00
C ILE A 11 -33.79 13.09 31.14
N GLY A 12 -32.63 13.73 30.99
CA GLY A 12 -32.10 14.67 31.99
C GLY A 12 -32.99 15.88 32.21
N LEU A 13 -33.52 16.47 31.12
CA LEU A 13 -34.49 17.58 31.20
C LEU A 13 -35.79 17.16 31.90
N TYR A 14 -36.27 15.94 31.62
CA TYR A 14 -37.45 15.40 32.29
C TYR A 14 -37.22 15.17 33.78
N ASN A 15 -36.12 14.51 34.14
CA ASN A 15 -35.78 14.21 35.54
C ASN A 15 -35.53 15.48 36.35
N GLN A 16 -34.98 16.53 35.74
CA GLN A 16 -34.85 17.83 36.38
C GLN A 16 -36.21 18.41 36.80
N LYS A 17 -37.23 18.35 35.93
CA LYS A 17 -38.61 18.77 36.28
C LYS A 17 -39.19 17.97 37.44
N VAL A 18 -38.91 16.67 37.49
CA VAL A 18 -39.32 15.81 38.61
C VAL A 18 -38.65 16.23 39.91
N HIS A 19 -37.36 16.53 39.88
CA HIS A 19 -36.66 17.02 41.07
C HIS A 19 -37.19 18.37 41.57
N GLU A 20 -37.46 19.31 40.67
CA GLU A 20 -38.05 20.62 41.02
C GLU A 20 -39.44 20.45 41.64
N TYR A 21 -40.26 19.52 41.11
CA TYR A 21 -41.58 19.22 41.67
C TYR A 21 -41.48 18.60 43.07
N LEU A 22 -40.61 17.60 43.26
CA LEU A 22 -40.43 16.92 44.55
C LEU A 22 -39.85 17.83 45.64
N GLN A 23 -39.07 18.85 45.28
CA GLN A 23 -38.55 19.84 46.24
C GLN A 23 -39.66 20.75 46.79
N ASN A 24 -40.70 21.01 46.00
CA ASN A 24 -41.77 21.95 46.34
C ASN A 24 -43.03 21.27 46.92
N THR A 25 -43.07 19.94 46.98
CA THR A 25 -44.29 19.19 47.33
C THR A 25 -44.02 18.18 48.45
N THR A 26 -44.84 18.18 49.50
CA THR A 26 -44.80 17.15 50.55
C THR A 26 -45.65 15.95 50.13
N LEU A 27 -45.13 14.73 50.29
CA LEU A 27 -45.78 13.50 49.83
C LEU A 27 -46.75 12.93 50.87
N ASP A 28 -48.03 12.84 50.51
CA ASP A 28 -49.06 12.19 51.32
C ASP A 28 -48.88 10.65 51.37
N ALA A 29 -49.35 10.00 52.44
CA ALA A 29 -49.21 8.57 52.67
C ALA A 29 -49.80 7.73 51.51
N ILE A 30 -50.89 8.19 50.90
CA ILE A 30 -51.52 7.53 49.74
C ILE A 30 -50.60 7.57 48.52
N THR A 31 -49.98 8.72 48.26
CA THR A 31 -49.03 8.87 47.13
C THR A 31 -47.77 8.02 47.32
N GLN A 32 -47.29 7.87 48.56
CA GLN A 32 -46.16 7.01 48.87
C GLN A 32 -46.48 5.53 48.61
N LEU A 33 -47.70 5.09 48.96
CA LEU A 33 -48.18 3.74 48.68
C LEU A 33 -48.28 3.49 47.16
N ALA A 34 -48.81 4.44 46.41
CA ALA A 34 -48.91 4.35 44.95
C ALA A 34 -47.53 4.23 44.27
N ILE A 35 -46.55 5.03 44.71
CA ILE A 35 -45.15 4.94 44.26
C ILE A 35 -44.55 3.56 44.55
N LYS A 36 -44.81 3.02 45.75
CA LYS A 36 -44.34 1.69 46.15
C LYS A 36 -44.94 0.59 45.26
N LEU A 37 -46.26 0.62 45.05
CA LEU A 37 -46.96 -0.33 44.17
C LEU A 37 -46.44 -0.26 42.73
N PHE A 38 -46.17 0.93 42.21
CA PHE A 38 -45.56 1.10 40.89
C PHE A 38 -44.18 0.43 40.81
N LYS A 39 -43.30 0.70 41.78
CA LYS A 39 -41.94 0.13 41.82
C LYS A 39 -41.97 -1.39 41.93
N ASP A 40 -42.83 -1.93 42.80
CA ASP A 40 -43.00 -3.37 42.98
C ASP A 40 -43.51 -4.03 41.70
N ASN A 41 -44.49 -3.43 41.02
CA ASN A 41 -45.04 -3.93 39.76
C ASN A 41 -43.99 -3.89 38.62
N ALA A 42 -43.25 -2.78 38.51
CA ALA A 42 -42.16 -2.64 37.54
C ALA A 42 -41.06 -3.69 37.75
N GLN A 43 -40.75 -4.03 39.01
CA GLN A 43 -39.78 -5.06 39.36
C GLN A 43 -40.31 -6.47 39.07
N ARG A 44 -41.55 -6.80 39.46
CA ARG A 44 -42.18 -8.11 39.18
C ARG A 44 -42.26 -8.39 37.68
N ASN A 45 -42.62 -7.38 36.88
CA ASN A 45 -42.75 -7.51 35.43
C ASN A 45 -41.43 -7.38 34.66
N LYS A 46 -40.30 -7.14 35.36
CA LYS A 46 -38.95 -7.00 34.78
C LYS A 46 -38.92 -6.04 33.57
N LEU A 47 -39.57 -4.87 33.70
CA LEU A 47 -39.68 -3.90 32.60
C LEU A 47 -38.31 -3.43 32.11
N ASN A 48 -38.11 -3.40 30.79
CA ASN A 48 -36.91 -2.81 30.19
C ASN A 48 -36.92 -1.27 30.35
N ASN A 49 -35.79 -0.59 30.13
CA ASN A 49 -35.69 0.86 30.36
C ASN A 49 -36.69 1.69 29.53
N ALA A 50 -37.04 1.26 28.31
CA ALA A 50 -38.01 1.97 27.48
C ALA A 50 -39.45 1.79 27.99
N GLN A 51 -39.82 0.55 28.33
CA GLN A 51 -41.12 0.21 28.93
C GLN A 51 -41.30 0.90 30.28
N TYR A 52 -40.25 0.91 31.11
CA TYR A 52 -40.24 1.61 32.38
C TYR A 52 -40.44 3.12 32.20
N ASN A 53 -39.74 3.74 31.25
CA ASN A 53 -39.86 5.18 31.01
C ASN A 53 -41.24 5.57 30.50
N LYS A 54 -41.88 4.73 29.68
CA LYS A 54 -43.26 4.92 29.23
C LYS A 54 -44.26 4.82 30.39
N ALA A 55 -44.12 3.78 31.22
CA ALA A 55 -44.94 3.62 32.41
C ALA A 55 -44.75 4.77 33.42
N VAL A 56 -43.54 5.31 33.55
CA VAL A 56 -43.25 6.51 34.36
C VAL A 56 -43.93 7.77 33.80
N GLU A 57 -44.00 7.92 32.48
CA GLU A 57 -44.77 9.02 31.88
C GLU A 57 -46.26 8.89 32.19
N GLU A 58 -46.84 7.70 31.99
CA GLU A 58 -48.26 7.43 32.29
C GLU A 58 -48.59 7.61 33.77
N PHE A 59 -47.71 7.18 34.68
CA PHE A 59 -47.89 7.38 36.11
C PHE A 59 -47.79 8.87 36.50
N ASN A 60 -46.79 9.58 35.97
CA ASN A 60 -46.57 10.98 36.32
C ASN A 60 -47.60 11.93 35.71
N THR A 61 -48.23 11.58 34.59
CA THR A 61 -49.35 12.37 34.04
C THR A 61 -50.59 12.27 34.92
N GLN A 62 -50.81 11.13 35.59
CA GLN A 62 -51.95 10.91 36.47
C GLN A 62 -51.74 11.43 37.90
N HIS A 63 -50.52 11.31 38.43
CA HIS A 63 -50.22 11.55 39.85
C HIS A 63 -49.25 12.73 40.10
N GLY A 64 -48.84 13.45 39.05
CA GLY A 64 -47.83 14.49 39.12
C GLY A 64 -46.40 13.96 38.96
N TYR A 65 -45.42 14.84 38.84
CA TYR A 65 -44.03 14.48 38.58
C TYR A 65 -43.35 13.82 39.80
N LEU A 66 -43.61 12.52 40.01
CA LEU A 66 -43.18 11.77 41.19
C LEU A 66 -42.05 10.76 40.92
N LEU A 67 -41.96 10.24 39.69
CA LEU A 67 -41.01 9.20 39.32
C LEU A 67 -40.00 9.66 38.26
N LEU A 68 -38.73 9.28 38.45
CA LEU A 68 -37.65 9.55 37.50
C LEU A 68 -37.60 8.49 36.40
N LYS A 69 -37.27 8.94 35.18
CA LYS A 69 -36.93 8.05 34.06
C LYS A 69 -35.53 7.45 34.25
N LYS A 70 -35.35 6.22 33.78
CA LYS A 70 -34.06 5.52 33.74
C LYS A 70 -33.32 5.83 32.43
N GLY A 71 -32.06 6.24 32.53
CA GLY A 71 -31.21 6.46 31.35
C GLY A 71 -30.02 7.38 31.62
N LYS A 72 -29.33 7.79 30.55
CA LYS A 72 -28.24 8.79 30.65
C LYS A 72 -28.85 10.19 30.72
N GLU A 73 -28.71 10.86 31.86
CA GLU A 73 -29.23 12.23 32.07
C GLU A 73 -28.36 13.32 31.43
N HIS A 74 -27.05 13.05 31.33
CA HIS A 74 -26.09 13.96 30.73
C HIS A 74 -25.48 13.36 29.47
N GLU A 75 -25.40 14.16 28.41
CA GLU A 75 -24.49 13.91 27.30
C GLU A 75 -23.06 14.14 27.79
N LYS A 76 -22.36 13.06 28.13
CA LYS A 76 -20.92 13.16 28.36
C LYS A 76 -20.26 13.55 27.04
N ALA A 77 -19.85 14.81 26.90
CA ALA A 77 -18.85 15.23 25.92
C ALA A 77 -17.50 14.60 26.31
N THR A 78 -17.35 13.29 26.14
CA THR A 78 -16.09 12.58 26.30
C THR A 78 -15.19 12.85 25.10
N SER A 79 -14.58 14.04 25.06
CA SER A 79 -13.26 14.14 24.45
C SER A 79 -12.38 15.01 25.35
N LYS A 80 -11.60 14.35 26.22
CA LYS A 80 -10.40 14.98 26.76
C LYS A 80 -9.50 15.29 25.55
N HIS A 81 -9.56 16.54 25.09
CA HIS A 81 -8.84 17.00 23.91
C HIS A 81 -7.35 17.07 24.25
N TYR A 82 -6.60 16.01 23.95
CA TYR A 82 -5.15 16.09 23.94
C TYR A 82 -4.72 16.92 22.71
N ASN A 83 -3.69 17.76 22.89
CA ASN A 83 -3.25 18.74 21.90
C ASN A 83 -2.37 18.14 20.78
N TYR A 84 -2.15 16.83 20.82
CA TYR A 84 -1.33 16.07 19.87
C TYR A 84 -2.14 14.98 19.17
N ILE A 85 -1.53 14.32 18.21
CA ILE A 85 -2.03 13.18 17.43
C ILE A 85 -0.89 12.15 17.45
N ASN A 86 -1.12 10.95 17.95
CA ASN A 86 -0.05 9.96 18.14
C ASN A 86 0.41 9.31 16.84
N TYR A 87 -0.49 9.16 15.88
CA TYR A 87 -0.17 8.62 14.56
C TYR A 87 -1.01 9.36 13.52
N PRO A 88 -0.53 10.47 12.94
CA PRO A 88 -1.32 11.23 11.98
C PRO A 88 -1.39 10.48 10.66
N PHE A 89 -2.61 10.19 10.21
CA PHE A 89 -2.86 9.57 8.91
C PHE A 89 -4.20 10.03 8.33
N LEU A 90 -4.39 9.79 7.04
CA LEU A 90 -5.68 9.94 6.38
C LEU A 90 -6.05 8.61 5.71
N ASP A 91 -7.23 8.13 6.03
CA ASP A 91 -7.87 7.01 5.33
C ASP A 91 -8.78 7.52 4.20
N ARG A 92 -9.42 6.62 3.45
CA ARG A 92 -10.37 6.94 2.37
C ARG A 92 -11.51 7.84 2.84
N SER A 93 -12.03 7.62 4.05
CA SER A 93 -13.10 8.44 4.64
C SER A 93 -12.62 9.87 4.92
N ALA A 94 -11.45 10.03 5.54
CA ALA A 94 -10.84 11.33 5.79
C ALA A 94 -10.44 12.04 4.50
N MET A 95 -9.97 11.30 3.49
CA MET A 95 -9.68 11.87 2.17
C MET A 95 -10.96 12.40 1.52
N LYS A 96 -12.07 11.65 1.56
CA LYS A 96 -13.37 12.10 1.06
C LYS A 96 -13.83 13.37 1.79
N SER A 97 -13.80 13.35 3.13
CA SER A 97 -14.16 14.51 3.96
C SER A 97 -13.31 15.74 3.66
N THR A 98 -11.99 15.55 3.47
CA THR A 98 -11.07 16.63 3.05
C THR A 98 -11.44 17.23 1.69
N MET A 99 -11.84 16.40 0.72
CA MET A 99 -12.29 16.87 -0.59
C MET A 99 -13.63 17.60 -0.52
N ASP A 100 -14.56 17.13 0.31
CA ASP A 100 -15.87 17.78 0.50
C ASP A 100 -15.71 19.14 1.20
N ASN A 101 -14.88 19.22 2.25
CA ASN A 101 -14.53 20.49 2.90
C ASN A 101 -13.84 21.45 1.92
N TYR A 102 -12.95 20.94 1.06
CA TYR A 102 -12.33 21.75 0.00
C TYR A 102 -13.38 22.33 -0.96
N ARG A 103 -14.36 21.53 -1.40
CA ARG A 103 -15.42 22.00 -2.31
C ARG A 103 -16.28 23.08 -1.67
N GLN A 104 -16.68 22.90 -0.41
CA GLN A 104 -17.43 23.89 0.35
C GLN A 104 -16.64 25.21 0.50
N TYR A 105 -15.36 25.11 0.86
CA TYR A 105 -14.47 26.26 1.00
C TYR A 105 -14.24 26.99 -0.34
N VAL A 106 -14.04 26.25 -1.43
CA VAL A 106 -13.85 26.84 -2.77
C VAL A 106 -15.13 27.52 -3.26
N HIS A 107 -16.30 26.92 -2.99
CA HIS A 107 -17.58 27.50 -3.35
C HIS A 107 -17.79 28.86 -2.67
N SER A 108 -17.62 28.93 -1.34
CA SER A 108 -17.75 30.19 -0.60
C SER A 108 -16.70 31.22 -1.03
N TYR A 109 -15.45 30.80 -1.24
CA TYR A 109 -14.40 31.68 -1.75
C TYR A 109 -14.74 32.25 -3.13
N ASN A 110 -15.25 31.43 -4.05
CA ASN A 110 -15.60 31.86 -5.40
C ASN A 110 -16.79 32.83 -5.40
N GLN A 111 -17.81 32.60 -4.56
CA GLN A 111 -18.90 33.56 -4.37
C GLN A 111 -18.39 34.92 -3.88
N GLN A 112 -17.57 34.93 -2.82
CA GLN A 112 -16.94 36.15 -2.32
C GLN A 112 -16.06 36.84 -3.37
N ALA A 113 -15.33 36.06 -4.19
CA ALA A 113 -14.50 36.62 -5.24
C ALA A 113 -15.34 37.27 -6.35
N ILE A 114 -16.51 36.73 -6.68
CA ILE A 114 -17.44 37.31 -7.66
C ILE A 114 -17.96 38.66 -7.15
N GLU A 115 -18.46 38.72 -5.92
CA GLU A 115 -18.94 39.95 -5.28
C GLU A 115 -17.84 41.01 -5.20
N TYR A 116 -16.66 40.63 -4.71
CA TYR A 116 -15.51 41.52 -4.63
C TYR A 116 -15.08 42.05 -6.01
N ASN A 117 -15.20 41.22 -7.05
CA ASN A 117 -14.89 41.63 -8.42
C ASN A 117 -15.91 42.59 -9.02
N LYS A 118 -17.19 42.53 -8.60
CA LYS A 118 -18.20 43.53 -8.99
C LYS A 118 -17.83 44.91 -8.44
N ALA A 119 -17.51 44.99 -7.14
CA ALA A 119 -17.05 46.22 -6.49
C ALA A 119 -15.74 46.75 -7.11
N ILE A 120 -14.81 45.88 -7.51
CA ILE A 120 -13.61 46.29 -8.25
C ILE A 120 -13.95 46.86 -9.62
N ALA A 121 -14.90 46.25 -10.35
CA ALA A 121 -15.29 46.73 -11.66
C ALA A 121 -15.90 48.14 -11.58
N GLU A 122 -16.75 48.38 -10.58
CA GLU A 122 -17.30 49.72 -10.28
C GLU A 122 -16.20 50.71 -9.93
N TYR A 123 -15.28 50.35 -9.03
CA TYR A 123 -14.13 51.19 -8.68
C TYR A 123 -13.27 51.53 -9.91
N ASN A 124 -12.99 50.55 -10.77
CA ASN A 124 -12.12 50.73 -11.93
C ASN A 124 -12.74 51.62 -13.01
N LYS A 125 -14.06 51.80 -13.05
CA LYS A 125 -14.71 52.80 -13.92
C LYS A 125 -14.35 54.23 -13.53
N THR A 126 -13.99 54.47 -12.27
CA THR A 126 -13.63 55.80 -11.75
C THR A 126 -12.15 56.15 -11.94
N VAL A 127 -11.37 55.28 -12.60
CA VAL A 127 -9.93 55.47 -12.78
C VAL A 127 -9.68 56.45 -13.92
N ILE A 128 -8.85 57.46 -13.64
CA ILE A 128 -8.53 58.57 -14.57
C ILE A 128 -7.10 58.38 -15.07
N THR A 129 -6.87 58.74 -16.33
CA THR A 129 -5.51 58.78 -16.90
C THR A 129 -4.67 59.89 -16.26
N PRO A 130 -3.38 59.66 -15.98
CA PRO A 130 -2.52 60.70 -15.44
C PRO A 130 -2.30 61.82 -16.46
N ASN A 131 -2.61 63.06 -16.07
CA ASN A 131 -2.54 64.24 -16.96
C ASN A 131 -1.12 64.84 -17.07
N THR A 132 -0.18 64.46 -16.20
CA THR A 132 1.19 64.98 -16.20
C THR A 132 2.23 63.86 -16.38
N PRO A 133 3.37 64.14 -17.06
CA PRO A 133 4.40 63.14 -17.31
C PRO A 133 5.05 62.63 -16.00
N THR A 134 5.15 63.47 -14.98
CA THR A 134 5.67 63.09 -13.65
C THR A 134 4.74 62.09 -12.94
N LEU A 135 3.42 62.29 -13.02
CA LEU A 135 2.45 61.33 -12.48
C LEU A 135 2.45 60.02 -13.27
N ALA A 136 2.56 60.08 -14.60
CA ALA A 136 2.67 58.90 -15.45
C ALA A 136 3.91 58.04 -15.08
N GLN A 137 5.06 58.67 -14.82
CA GLN A 137 6.26 58.00 -14.33
C GLN A 137 6.06 57.36 -12.94
N GLN A 138 5.38 58.04 -12.03
CA GLN A 138 5.08 57.51 -10.69
C GLN A 138 4.15 56.29 -10.76
N VAL A 139 3.14 56.32 -11.63
CA VAL A 139 2.24 55.19 -11.89
C VAL A 139 3.00 54.01 -12.52
N ALA A 140 3.87 54.27 -13.48
CA ALA A 140 4.74 53.25 -14.09
C ALA A 140 5.70 52.62 -13.05
N ALA A 141 6.28 53.44 -12.16
CA ALA A 141 7.13 52.96 -11.08
C ALA A 141 6.35 52.09 -10.08
N PHE A 142 5.13 52.49 -9.72
CA PHE A 142 4.25 51.71 -8.85
C PHE A 142 3.91 50.34 -9.45
N THR A 143 3.49 50.31 -10.72
CA THR A 143 3.13 49.05 -11.39
C THR A 143 4.31 48.10 -11.52
N LYS A 144 5.52 48.63 -11.78
CA LYS A 144 6.76 47.84 -11.81
C LYS A 144 7.10 47.27 -10.43
N LYS A 145 6.99 48.08 -9.37
CA LYS A 145 7.27 47.68 -7.98
C LYS A 145 6.33 46.58 -7.49
N HIS A 146 5.03 46.72 -7.71
CA HIS A 146 4.00 45.81 -7.18
C HIS A 146 3.54 44.74 -8.19
N ARG A 147 4.33 44.46 -9.24
CA ARG A 147 3.97 43.48 -10.30
C ARG A 147 3.84 42.05 -9.77
N SER A 148 4.73 41.65 -8.87
CA SER A 148 4.84 40.27 -8.37
C SER A 148 3.90 39.94 -7.21
N GLU A 149 3.27 40.95 -6.62
CA GLU A 149 2.40 40.83 -5.47
C GLU A 149 1.07 40.10 -5.75
N PHE A 150 0.45 39.58 -4.69
CA PHE A 150 -0.88 39.01 -4.76
C PHE A 150 -1.94 40.09 -4.93
N THR A 151 -3.12 39.71 -5.43
CA THR A 151 -4.20 40.66 -5.72
C THR A 151 -4.64 41.44 -4.48
N SER A 152 -4.74 40.76 -3.33
CA SER A 152 -5.15 41.40 -2.08
C SER A 152 -4.14 42.45 -1.60
N THR A 153 -2.84 42.14 -1.62
CA THR A 153 -1.79 43.09 -1.21
C THR A 153 -1.66 44.24 -2.19
N TYR A 154 -1.71 43.94 -3.49
CA TYR A 154 -1.70 44.93 -4.55
C TYR A 154 -2.86 45.92 -4.42
N ASN A 155 -4.10 45.43 -4.27
CA ASN A 155 -5.27 46.30 -4.15
C ASN A 155 -5.21 47.18 -2.90
N LYS A 156 -4.68 46.68 -1.78
CA LYS A 156 -4.43 47.50 -0.58
C LYS A 156 -3.40 48.60 -0.85
N ALA A 157 -2.33 48.30 -1.58
CA ALA A 157 -1.33 49.29 -1.97
C ALA A 157 -1.90 50.34 -2.94
N VAL A 158 -2.77 49.93 -3.88
CA VAL A 158 -3.46 50.84 -4.82
C VAL A 158 -4.33 51.84 -4.06
N VAL A 159 -5.12 51.37 -3.07
CA VAL A 159 -5.95 52.26 -2.25
C VAL A 159 -5.09 53.29 -1.52
N LYS A 160 -3.95 52.87 -0.93
CA LYS A 160 -3.02 53.79 -0.25
C LYS A 160 -2.42 54.81 -1.22
N PHE A 161 -1.98 54.36 -2.41
CA PHE A 161 -1.36 55.24 -3.41
C PHE A 161 -2.35 56.26 -3.97
N ASN A 162 -3.56 55.83 -4.33
CA ASN A 162 -4.59 56.72 -4.86
C ASN A 162 -5.08 57.71 -3.79
N ALA A 163 -5.19 57.27 -2.52
CA ALA A 163 -5.50 58.17 -1.40
C ALA A 163 -4.44 59.26 -1.21
N GLN A 164 -3.15 58.94 -1.35
CA GLN A 164 -2.06 59.93 -1.27
C GLN A 164 -2.07 60.96 -2.40
N LYS A 165 -2.72 60.67 -3.52
CA LYS A 165 -2.75 61.51 -4.71
C LYS A 165 -4.12 62.17 -4.93
N ASN A 166 -5.06 61.99 -4.00
CA ASN A 166 -6.43 62.50 -4.04
C ASN A 166 -7.21 62.18 -5.33
N ALA A 167 -6.80 61.14 -6.08
CA ALA A 167 -7.46 60.71 -7.30
C ALA A 167 -7.12 59.25 -7.62
N ASN A 168 -8.02 58.58 -8.35
CA ASN A 168 -7.87 57.19 -8.73
C ASN A 168 -7.06 57.07 -10.03
N TYR A 169 -5.73 56.99 -9.94
CA TYR A 169 -4.87 56.82 -11.12
C TYR A 169 -4.58 55.36 -11.47
N ILE A 170 -4.69 54.46 -10.48
CA ILE A 170 -4.34 53.05 -10.63
C ILE A 170 -5.56 52.18 -10.40
N ALA A 171 -5.83 51.28 -11.35
CA ALA A 171 -6.90 50.29 -11.26
C ALA A 171 -6.56 49.15 -10.29
N LYS A 172 -7.58 48.64 -9.60
CA LYS A 172 -7.48 47.43 -8.79
C LYS A 172 -7.45 46.19 -9.69
N LYS A 173 -6.70 45.17 -9.28
CA LYS A 173 -6.68 43.85 -9.92
C LYS A 173 -7.89 43.02 -9.48
N ARG A 174 -8.48 42.26 -10.40
CA ARG A 174 -9.56 41.30 -10.12
C ARG A 174 -9.01 40.10 -9.36
N LYS A 175 -9.74 39.67 -8.33
CA LYS A 175 -9.43 38.48 -7.53
C LYS A 175 -9.74 37.22 -8.35
N PRO A 176 -8.77 36.32 -8.59
CA PRO A 176 -9.01 35.14 -9.41
C PRO A 176 -9.88 34.11 -8.69
N THR A 177 -10.81 33.50 -9.42
CA THR A 177 -11.59 32.34 -8.97
C THR A 177 -10.79 31.05 -9.15
N ILE A 178 -11.16 30.02 -8.39
CA ILE A 178 -10.57 28.69 -8.50
C ILE A 178 -11.38 27.87 -9.51
N LYS A 179 -10.69 27.41 -10.56
CA LYS A 179 -11.27 26.53 -11.59
C LYS A 179 -11.34 25.08 -11.11
N TYR A 180 -12.31 24.33 -11.63
CA TYR A 180 -12.50 22.89 -11.38
C TYR A 180 -11.23 22.05 -11.61
N THR A 181 -10.43 22.37 -12.63
CA THR A 181 -9.15 21.67 -12.88
C THR A 181 -8.16 21.73 -11.71
N THR A 182 -8.29 22.74 -10.84
CA THR A 182 -7.49 22.87 -9.62
C THR A 182 -7.87 21.83 -8.56
N GLU A 183 -9.11 21.33 -8.57
CA GLU A 183 -9.57 20.24 -7.70
C GLU A 183 -8.82 18.93 -7.99
N LEU A 184 -8.63 18.60 -9.28
CA LEU A 184 -7.85 17.43 -9.68
C LEU A 184 -6.41 17.51 -9.15
N LEU A 185 -5.80 18.70 -9.24
CA LEU A 185 -4.47 18.95 -8.71
C LEU A 185 -4.46 18.87 -7.18
N PHE A 186 -5.46 19.44 -6.50
CA PHE A 186 -5.58 19.38 -5.04
C PHE A 186 -5.71 17.94 -4.55
N ASN A 187 -6.50 17.10 -5.22
CA ASN A 187 -6.61 15.67 -4.94
C ASN A 187 -5.23 14.98 -4.99
N VAL A 188 -4.43 15.26 -6.03
CA VAL A 188 -3.06 14.74 -6.13
C VAL A 188 -2.16 15.25 -4.99
N LEU A 189 -2.30 16.53 -4.58
CA LEU A 189 -1.55 17.07 -3.43
C LEU A 189 -1.92 16.36 -2.11
N VAL A 190 -3.20 16.07 -1.88
CA VAL A 190 -3.64 15.28 -0.73
C VAL A 190 -3.04 13.88 -0.80
N GLY A 191 -3.02 13.25 -1.97
CA GLY A 191 -2.35 11.95 -2.19
C GLY A 191 -0.85 11.98 -1.84
N PHE A 192 -0.13 13.02 -2.25
CA PHE A 192 1.27 13.22 -1.86
C PHE A 192 1.44 13.40 -0.37
N TYR A 193 0.52 14.12 0.27
CA TYR A 193 0.54 14.29 1.72
C TYR A 193 0.35 12.97 2.47
N ILE A 194 -0.58 12.14 2.02
CA ILE A 194 -0.81 10.80 2.57
C ILE A 194 0.45 9.94 2.44
N ALA A 195 1.08 9.92 1.26
CA ALA A 195 2.31 9.18 1.03
C ALA A 195 3.45 9.69 1.94
N GLN A 196 3.58 11.01 2.09
CA GLN A 196 4.59 11.64 2.95
C GLN A 196 4.37 11.28 4.44
N LEU A 197 3.12 11.29 4.93
CA LEU A 197 2.81 10.88 6.30
C LEU A 197 3.12 9.40 6.53
N LYS A 198 2.74 8.52 5.59
CA LYS A 198 3.05 7.08 5.68
C LYS A 198 4.56 6.84 5.75
N GLN A 199 5.34 7.45 4.87
CA GLN A 199 6.80 7.31 4.85
C GLN A 199 7.45 7.89 6.12
N ARG A 200 6.94 9.02 6.63
CA ARG A 200 7.41 9.59 7.90
C ARG A 200 7.14 8.63 9.05
N ASN A 201 5.92 8.11 9.13
CA ASN A 201 5.52 7.24 10.23
C ASN A 201 6.29 5.91 10.20
N SER A 202 6.49 5.30 9.03
CA SER A 202 7.31 4.08 8.90
C SER A 202 8.76 4.33 9.33
N TYR A 203 9.36 5.43 8.89
CA TYR A 203 10.72 5.82 9.28
C TYR A 203 10.86 6.03 10.80
N LEU A 204 9.90 6.70 11.44
CA LEU A 204 9.94 6.93 12.88
C LEU A 204 9.75 5.62 13.67
N LEU A 205 8.89 4.73 13.20
CA LEU A 205 8.71 3.40 13.79
C LEU A 205 9.99 2.54 13.66
N GLU A 206 10.63 2.52 12.48
CA GLU A 206 11.91 1.83 12.26
C GLU A 206 13.03 2.37 13.17
N MET A 207 12.99 3.67 13.49
CA MET A 207 13.96 4.33 14.36
C MET A 207 13.58 4.30 15.85
N ASN A 208 12.52 3.59 16.24
CA ASN A 208 11.97 3.56 17.61
C ASN A 208 11.70 4.96 18.20
N ARG A 209 11.27 5.91 17.37
CA ARG A 209 10.92 7.29 17.78
C ARG A 209 9.39 7.49 17.80
N PRO A 210 8.87 8.37 18.67
CA PRO A 210 7.44 8.62 18.73
C PRO A 210 6.92 9.27 17.43
N THR A 211 5.81 8.77 16.91
CA THR A 211 5.12 9.32 15.74
C THR A 211 4.21 10.51 16.07
N SER A 212 4.18 10.93 17.34
CA SER A 212 3.27 11.96 17.83
C SER A 212 3.58 13.35 17.28
N VAL A 213 2.55 14.10 16.89
CA VAL A 213 2.65 15.48 16.39
C VAL A 213 1.58 16.37 17.03
N LEU A 214 1.90 17.64 17.31
CA LEU A 214 0.92 18.62 17.80
C LEU A 214 -0.13 18.94 16.72
N LYS A 215 -1.40 19.07 17.12
CA LYS A 215 -2.52 19.43 16.20
C LYS A 215 -2.26 20.74 15.45
N LYS A 216 -1.60 21.70 16.09
CA LYS A 216 -1.25 23.01 15.51
C LYS A 216 0.02 22.98 14.64
N ALA A 217 0.83 21.93 14.72
CA ALA A 217 2.14 21.84 14.08
C ALA A 217 2.28 20.56 13.25
N LEU A 218 1.28 20.30 12.41
CA LEU A 218 1.28 19.16 11.49
C LEU A 218 2.48 19.22 10.52
N PRO A 219 3.00 18.07 10.06
CA PRO A 219 4.10 18.06 9.11
C PRO A 219 3.73 18.83 7.85
N LYS A 220 4.64 19.68 7.37
CA LYS A 220 4.42 20.48 6.15
C LYS A 220 4.46 19.57 4.92
N LEU A 221 3.55 19.78 3.97
CA LEU A 221 3.56 19.12 2.67
C LEU A 221 4.75 19.62 1.83
N THR A 222 5.57 18.70 1.33
CA THR A 222 6.62 19.00 0.35
C THR A 222 6.11 18.88 -1.07
N ILE A 223 6.16 19.96 -1.85
CA ILE A 223 5.71 19.99 -3.25
C ILE A 223 6.90 20.23 -4.19
N ASP A 224 7.14 19.26 -5.07
CA ASP A 224 7.96 19.44 -6.25
C ASP A 224 7.06 19.58 -7.48
N HIS A 225 7.08 20.75 -8.12
CA HIS A 225 6.26 21.06 -9.29
C HIS A 225 6.53 20.13 -10.48
N ARG A 226 7.77 19.64 -10.63
CA ARG A 226 8.10 18.71 -11.72
C ARG A 226 7.46 17.36 -11.43
N LYS A 227 7.64 16.84 -10.21
CA LYS A 227 7.02 15.56 -9.79
C LYS A 227 5.49 15.61 -9.85
N LEU A 228 4.90 16.75 -9.50
CA LEU A 228 3.46 16.96 -9.60
C LEU A 228 2.98 16.90 -11.06
N ALA A 229 3.70 17.52 -11.99
CA ALA A 229 3.36 17.52 -13.41
C ALA A 229 3.58 16.14 -14.07
N THR A 230 4.60 15.38 -13.66
CA THR A 230 4.94 14.07 -14.24
C THR A 230 4.37 12.89 -13.46
N HIS A 231 3.41 13.12 -12.56
CA HIS A 231 2.87 12.06 -11.71
C HIS A 231 2.04 11.07 -12.53
N THR A 232 2.40 9.79 -12.49
CA THR A 232 1.70 8.71 -13.18
C THR A 232 1.08 7.72 -12.19
N ILE A 233 -0.05 7.12 -12.57
CA ILE A 233 -0.68 6.00 -11.86
C ILE A 233 -0.85 4.89 -12.89
N ALA A 234 -0.29 3.71 -12.62
CA ALA A 234 -0.22 2.60 -13.60
C ALA A 234 0.33 3.07 -14.96
N GLU A 235 1.43 3.84 -14.93
CA GLU A 235 2.10 4.43 -16.11
C GLU A 235 1.29 5.48 -16.90
N ILE A 236 0.04 5.76 -16.52
CA ILE A 236 -0.80 6.78 -17.13
C ILE A 236 -0.62 8.11 -16.39
N PRO A 237 -0.33 9.24 -17.07
CA PRO A 237 -0.20 10.54 -16.44
C PRO A 237 -1.52 10.97 -15.77
N ARG A 238 -1.46 11.27 -14.47
CA ARG A 238 -2.65 11.64 -13.67
C ARG A 238 -3.13 13.06 -13.98
N LEU A 239 -2.21 13.95 -14.34
CA LEU A 239 -2.48 15.33 -14.72
C LEU A 239 -1.78 15.61 -16.05
N ALA A 240 -2.53 16.02 -17.07
CA ALA A 240 -1.98 16.47 -18.35
C ALA A 240 -1.58 17.95 -18.26
N ILE A 241 -0.59 18.29 -17.42
CA ILE A 241 -0.16 19.67 -17.19
C ILE A 241 1.36 19.83 -17.22
N CYS A 242 1.84 21.01 -17.63
CA CYS A 242 3.24 21.36 -17.54
C CYS A 242 3.61 21.96 -16.16
N LYS A 243 4.92 22.00 -15.85
CA LYS A 243 5.45 22.56 -14.59
C LYS A 243 4.95 23.98 -14.31
N LYS A 244 4.87 24.84 -15.33
CA LYS A 244 4.43 26.24 -15.18
C LYS A 244 2.95 26.33 -14.81
N THR A 245 2.12 25.48 -15.40
CA THR A 245 0.69 25.38 -15.07
C THR A 245 0.50 24.90 -13.63
N ALA A 246 1.26 23.90 -13.18
CA ALA A 246 1.28 23.46 -11.79
C ALA A 246 1.65 24.60 -10.81
N GLN A 247 2.70 25.38 -11.13
CA GLN A 247 3.08 26.56 -10.33
C GLN A 247 1.95 27.60 -10.24
N ASN A 248 1.24 27.85 -11.35
CA ASN A 248 0.12 28.80 -11.38
C ASN A 248 -1.05 28.32 -10.51
N HIS A 249 -1.40 27.03 -10.54
CA HIS A 249 -2.43 26.47 -9.67
C HIS A 249 -2.04 26.58 -8.19
N ILE A 250 -0.81 26.25 -7.83
CA ILE A 250 -0.33 26.40 -6.44
C ILE A 250 -0.35 27.86 -6.01
N LYS A 251 0.04 28.80 -6.89
CA LYS A 251 -0.06 30.24 -6.63
C LYS A 251 -1.51 30.65 -6.33
N ARG A 252 -2.49 30.15 -7.10
CA ARG A 252 -3.93 30.41 -6.86
C ARG A 252 -4.43 29.81 -5.55
N LEU A 253 -4.05 28.58 -5.23
CA LEU A 253 -4.43 27.94 -3.96
C LEU A 253 -3.87 28.69 -2.75
N ARG A 254 -2.67 29.28 -2.87
CA ARG A 254 -2.10 30.17 -1.85
C ARG A 254 -2.87 31.48 -1.73
N GLU A 255 -3.22 32.10 -2.85
CA GLU A 255 -3.98 33.36 -2.86
C GLU A 255 -5.38 33.20 -2.25
N ALA A 256 -5.94 31.98 -2.32
CA ALA A 256 -7.20 31.62 -1.69
C ALA A 256 -7.09 31.14 -0.23
N ASN A 257 -5.90 31.18 0.38
CA ASN A 257 -5.60 30.67 1.73
C ASN A 257 -5.87 29.16 1.93
N ILE A 258 -5.98 28.37 0.86
CA ILE A 258 -6.09 26.91 0.95
C ILE A 258 -4.74 26.29 1.33
N LEU A 259 -3.66 26.89 0.83
CA LEU A 259 -2.28 26.55 1.20
C LEU A 259 -1.65 27.70 1.98
N ILE A 260 -1.27 27.44 3.23
CA ILE A 260 -0.72 28.40 4.18
C ILE A 260 0.74 28.07 4.53
N ASN A 261 1.42 28.98 5.23
CA ASN A 261 2.81 28.80 5.70
C ASN A 261 3.81 28.42 4.60
N TYR A 262 3.69 29.08 3.45
CA TYR A 262 4.58 28.90 2.31
C TYR A 262 6.02 29.26 2.67
N THR A 263 6.92 28.29 2.51
CA THR A 263 8.36 28.53 2.63
C THR A 263 9.06 28.04 1.37
N TYR A 264 9.79 28.95 0.75
CA TYR A 264 10.61 28.70 -0.43
C TYR A 264 12.07 28.90 -0.05
N THR A 265 12.89 27.88 -0.30
CA THR A 265 14.33 27.94 -0.03
C THR A 265 15.12 28.30 -1.28
N ASN A 266 14.97 27.53 -2.37
CA ASN A 266 15.61 27.80 -3.66
C ASN A 266 14.91 27.00 -4.77
N GLN A 267 15.32 27.22 -6.02
CA GLN A 267 14.67 26.62 -7.19
C GLN A 267 14.86 25.11 -7.35
N TYR A 268 15.88 24.54 -6.68
CA TYR A 268 16.23 23.13 -6.74
C TYR A 268 15.62 22.30 -5.60
N LYS A 269 15.10 22.97 -4.57
CA LYS A 269 14.45 22.35 -3.42
C LYS A 269 12.93 22.38 -3.58
N PRO A 270 12.21 21.37 -3.08
CA PRO A 270 10.76 21.39 -3.05
C PRO A 270 10.27 22.52 -2.14
N ILE A 271 9.08 23.01 -2.44
CA ILE A 271 8.41 24.01 -1.62
C ILE A 271 7.73 23.30 -0.45
N THR A 272 7.68 23.91 0.73
CA THR A 272 6.89 23.40 1.84
C THR A 272 5.72 24.31 2.17
N VAL A 273 4.54 23.72 2.35
CA VAL A 273 3.27 24.40 2.64
C VAL A 273 2.44 23.57 3.63
N ASN A 274 1.49 24.20 4.31
CA ASN A 274 0.47 23.52 5.10
C ASN A 274 -0.88 23.67 4.39
N PHE A 275 -1.77 22.69 4.55
CA PHE A 275 -3.18 22.90 4.22
C PHE A 275 -3.84 23.76 5.28
N HIS A 276 -4.90 24.48 4.88
CA HIS A 276 -5.76 25.15 5.84
C HIS A 276 -6.38 24.12 6.80
N PRO A 277 -6.39 24.39 8.12
CA PRO A 277 -6.85 23.42 9.12
C PRO A 277 -8.32 23.04 9.00
N GLU A 278 -9.17 23.92 8.46
CA GLU A 278 -10.60 23.63 8.22
C GLU A 278 -10.81 22.65 7.05
N ILE A 279 -9.89 22.62 6.09
CA ILE A 279 -10.01 21.78 4.90
C ILE A 279 -9.48 20.37 5.20
N LEU A 280 -8.34 20.27 5.89
CA LEU A 280 -7.66 19.01 6.12
C LEU A 280 -8.23 18.25 7.32
N THR A 281 -8.74 17.04 7.08
CA THR A 281 -9.17 16.14 8.17
C THR A 281 -8.10 15.07 8.40
N ILE A 282 -7.54 15.02 9.62
CA ILE A 282 -6.53 14.04 10.02
C ILE A 282 -7.09 13.16 11.12
N LEU A 283 -6.87 11.85 11.00
CA LEU A 283 -7.23 10.86 11.99
C LEU A 283 -6.04 10.53 12.92
N ASP A 284 -6.36 10.12 14.14
CA ASP A 284 -5.38 9.61 15.10
C ASP A 284 -5.40 8.08 15.08
N GLY A 285 -4.29 7.47 14.67
CA GLY A 285 -4.19 6.01 14.56
C GLY A 285 -3.99 5.30 15.90
N ASN A 286 -3.56 6.02 16.94
CA ASN A 286 -3.36 5.44 18.27
C ASN A 286 -3.79 6.42 19.37
N PRO A 287 -5.11 6.70 19.47
CA PRO A 287 -5.61 7.62 20.49
C PRO A 287 -5.25 7.08 21.88
N PRO A 288 -4.80 7.96 22.82
CA PRO A 288 -4.48 7.55 24.17
C PRO A 288 -5.72 6.93 24.83
N LYS A 289 -5.51 5.81 25.52
CA LYS A 289 -6.58 5.13 26.25
C LYS A 289 -7.27 6.14 27.18
N PRO A 290 -8.61 6.20 27.19
CA PRO A 290 -9.34 7.11 28.05
C PRO A 290 -9.01 6.79 29.52
N LYS A 291 -8.25 7.68 30.19
CA LYS A 291 -7.99 7.55 31.62
C LYS A 291 -9.28 7.90 32.38
N ARG A 292 -9.90 6.89 33.02
CA ARG A 292 -10.90 7.09 34.09
C ARG A 292 -10.23 7.92 35.20
N ILE A 293 -10.96 8.88 35.75
CA ILE A 293 -10.44 9.81 36.77
C ILE A 293 -9.96 9.04 38.01
N GLU A 294 -10.59 7.90 38.30
CA GLU A 294 -10.24 6.97 39.39
C GLU A 294 -8.82 6.38 39.29
N ASN A 295 -8.22 6.30 38.10
CA ASN A 295 -6.88 5.69 37.88
C ASN A 295 -5.79 6.73 37.64
N GLN A 296 -5.84 7.87 38.32
CA GLN A 296 -4.64 8.72 38.45
C GLN A 296 -3.74 8.11 39.52
N PHE A 297 -2.77 7.28 39.09
CA PHE A 297 -1.61 6.98 39.92
C PHE A 297 -0.94 8.30 40.31
N PHE A 298 -0.99 8.62 41.60
CA PHE A 298 -0.15 9.62 42.23
C PHE A 298 1.30 9.21 41.95
N LYS A 299 2.04 9.99 41.16
CA LYS A 299 3.46 9.74 40.97
C LYS A 299 4.16 10.19 42.26
N GLN A 300 4.54 9.23 43.11
CA GLN A 300 5.60 9.49 44.07
C GLN A 300 6.87 9.88 43.30
N GLU A 301 7.59 10.87 43.82
CA GLU A 301 8.86 11.31 43.25
C GLU A 301 9.82 10.13 43.12
N ASN A 302 10.33 9.92 41.90
CA ASN A 302 11.31 8.86 41.65
C ASN A 302 12.58 9.16 42.43
N TRP A 303 12.95 8.27 43.36
CA TRP A 303 14.29 8.23 43.92
C TRP A 303 15.27 7.79 42.82
N LYS A 304 16.46 8.40 42.81
CA LYS A 304 17.55 8.04 41.89
C LYS A 304 18.20 6.75 42.39
N GLU A 305 17.65 5.60 42.03
CA GLU A 305 18.42 4.36 42.12
C GLU A 305 19.34 4.26 40.90
N LEU A 306 20.64 4.11 41.18
CA LEU A 306 21.65 3.79 40.18
C LEU A 306 21.41 2.36 39.70
N PRO A 307 21.50 2.07 38.39
CA PRO A 307 21.38 0.70 37.91
C PRO A 307 22.59 -0.11 38.39
N ASP A 308 22.33 -1.24 39.05
CA ASP A 308 23.36 -2.22 39.38
C ASP A 308 24.02 -2.74 38.10
N ASN A 309 25.32 -2.51 37.98
CA ASN A 309 26.18 -3.10 36.96
C ASN A 309 26.36 -4.60 37.26
N ASN A 310 25.44 -5.42 36.76
CA ASN A 310 25.75 -6.83 36.51
C ASN A 310 26.33 -6.98 35.10
N ASP A 311 27.59 -6.59 34.95
CA ASP A 311 28.43 -7.02 33.84
C ASP A 311 28.72 -8.53 34.03
N THR A 312 27.85 -9.39 33.47
CA THR A 312 28.20 -10.80 33.26
C THR A 312 29.25 -10.90 32.15
N THR A 313 30.51 -10.90 32.55
CA THR A 313 31.61 -11.46 31.77
C THR A 313 31.58 -12.99 31.90
N ARG A 314 31.97 -13.68 30.81
CA ARG A 314 32.14 -15.15 30.63
C ARG A 314 30.95 -16.00 30.17
N THR A 315 30.99 -16.32 28.86
CA THR A 315 31.01 -17.70 28.31
C THR A 315 30.16 -18.76 29.01
N PHE A 316 28.85 -18.84 28.74
CA PHE A 316 28.04 -20.05 28.96
C PHE A 316 26.80 -20.11 28.05
N LEU A 317 26.97 -20.09 26.73
CA LEU A 317 25.90 -20.41 25.77
C LEU A 317 26.40 -21.24 24.57
N LEU A 318 27.35 -22.14 24.82
CA LEU A 318 27.78 -23.15 23.85
C LEU A 318 28.09 -24.46 24.59
N LYS A 319 27.04 -25.21 24.92
CA LYS A 319 27.00 -26.69 25.07
C LYS A 319 25.77 -27.07 25.89
N GLU A 320 24.78 -27.64 25.21
CA GLU A 320 23.90 -28.72 25.69
C GLU A 320 23.03 -29.11 24.48
N LYS A 321 23.47 -30.09 23.68
CA LYS A 321 23.42 -31.55 23.87
C LYS A 321 22.30 -32.12 23.00
N GLU A 322 22.73 -32.86 21.99
CA GLU A 322 21.97 -33.90 21.32
C GLU A 322 21.27 -34.77 22.38
N ILE A 323 19.96 -34.97 22.24
CA ILE A 323 19.26 -36.08 22.87
C ILE A 323 18.81 -36.99 21.73
N LYS A 324 19.55 -38.09 21.58
CA LYS A 324 19.13 -39.26 20.81
C LYS A 324 18.23 -40.13 21.70
N ASP A 325 17.19 -40.65 21.07
CA ASP A 325 16.46 -41.90 21.29
C ASP A 325 16.45 -42.51 22.71
N CYS A 326 15.23 -42.74 23.23
CA CYS A 326 14.77 -44.08 23.60
C CYS A 326 13.24 -44.14 23.74
N VAL A 327 12.64 -44.91 22.82
CA VAL A 327 11.55 -45.88 22.97
C VAL A 327 10.97 -46.02 24.37
N HIS A 328 9.67 -45.72 24.54
CA HIS A 328 8.80 -46.37 25.51
C HIS A 328 7.43 -46.67 24.88
N ASN A 329 7.12 -47.96 24.78
CA ASN A 329 5.82 -48.53 24.47
C ASN A 329 4.78 -48.09 25.51
N THR A 330 3.65 -47.56 25.06
CA THR A 330 2.35 -47.79 25.71
C THR A 330 1.27 -47.75 24.63
N GLY A 331 0.55 -48.87 24.52
CA GLY A 331 -0.43 -49.12 23.48
C GLY A 331 -1.63 -48.19 23.57
N PHE A 332 -2.05 -47.71 22.40
CA PHE A 332 -3.41 -47.29 22.17
C PHE A 332 -3.99 -48.10 21.02
N GLN A 333 -5.24 -48.50 21.24
CA GLN A 333 -5.99 -49.54 20.59
C GLN A 333 -6.19 -49.26 19.09
N LYS A 334 -6.03 -50.32 18.29
CA LYS A 334 -6.55 -50.39 16.92
C LYS A 334 -8.07 -50.50 17.02
N GLU A 335 -8.77 -49.43 16.70
CA GLU A 335 -10.17 -49.53 16.30
C GLU A 335 -10.21 -50.06 14.86
N GLU A 336 -10.67 -51.30 14.74
CA GLU A 336 -11.03 -51.94 13.48
C GLU A 336 -12.27 -51.23 12.91
N PHE A 337 -12.08 -50.37 11.92
CA PHE A 337 -13.17 -49.96 11.05
C PHE A 337 -13.39 -51.03 9.99
N THR A 338 -14.36 -51.91 10.26
CA THR A 338 -14.99 -52.81 9.30
C THR A 338 -15.71 -51.99 8.22
N CYS A 339 -15.32 -52.22 6.96
CA CYS A 339 -16.05 -51.77 5.78
C CYS A 339 -17.44 -52.44 5.72
N PRO A 340 -18.56 -51.68 5.64
CA PRO A 340 -19.87 -52.26 5.40
C PRO A 340 -20.12 -52.29 3.89
N ALA A 341 -19.57 -53.29 3.21
CA ALA A 341 -19.93 -53.58 1.83
C ALA A 341 -19.61 -55.04 1.48
N ASP A 342 -20.18 -55.98 2.22
CA ASP A 342 -20.39 -57.36 1.75
C ASP A 342 -21.69 -57.89 2.37
N GLY A 343 -22.75 -57.82 1.59
CA GLY A 343 -24.07 -58.31 1.97
C GLY A 343 -25.11 -57.73 1.04
N PHE A 344 -25.57 -58.54 0.10
CA PHE A 344 -26.62 -58.27 -0.90
C PHE A 344 -26.18 -57.54 -2.17
N TYR A 345 -25.54 -58.26 -3.10
CA TYR A 345 -26.08 -58.41 -4.46
C TYR A 345 -25.65 -59.77 -5.02
N LYS A 346 -26.60 -60.70 -5.06
CA LYS A 346 -26.51 -61.93 -5.86
C LYS A 346 -26.74 -61.54 -7.31
N ASN A 347 -25.78 -61.88 -8.18
CA ASN A 347 -25.92 -62.27 -9.60
C ASN A 347 -24.68 -61.88 -10.40
N THR A 348 -23.65 -62.72 -10.31
CA THR A 348 -22.56 -62.78 -11.28
C THR A 348 -22.94 -63.76 -12.39
N THR A 349 -23.39 -63.24 -13.54
CA THR A 349 -23.33 -64.00 -14.79
C THR A 349 -21.98 -63.73 -15.46
N VAL A 350 -21.07 -64.68 -15.29
CA VAL A 350 -20.05 -65.15 -16.25
C VAL A 350 -19.48 -64.08 -17.20
N ILE A 351 -18.35 -63.48 -16.83
CA ILE A 351 -17.51 -62.74 -17.78
C ILE A 351 -16.64 -63.76 -18.54
N SER A 352 -17.00 -63.98 -19.80
CA SER A 352 -16.24 -64.77 -20.75
C SER A 352 -14.92 -64.06 -21.10
N LYS A 353 -13.82 -64.82 -21.11
CA LYS A 353 -12.53 -64.40 -21.65
C LYS A 353 -12.60 -64.39 -23.18
N LYS A 354 -13.08 -63.28 -23.77
CA LYS A 354 -12.82 -62.95 -25.18
C LYS A 354 -12.34 -61.50 -25.29
N THR A 355 -11.10 -61.35 -25.73
CA THR A 355 -10.46 -60.09 -26.07
C THR A 355 -11.10 -59.53 -27.33
N THR A 356 -12.08 -58.63 -27.18
CA THR A 356 -12.50 -57.74 -28.27
C THR A 356 -11.92 -56.35 -28.03
N THR A 357 -11.01 -55.95 -28.90
CA THR A 357 -10.59 -54.56 -29.11
C THR A 357 -11.81 -53.70 -29.40
N ARG A 358 -12.39 -53.08 -28.38
CA ARG A 358 -13.34 -51.97 -28.56
C ARG A 358 -12.53 -50.68 -28.72
N PRO A 359 -12.58 -49.98 -29.87
CA PRO A 359 -12.09 -48.62 -29.93
C PRO A 359 -12.89 -47.79 -28.92
N ARG A 360 -12.19 -46.90 -28.20
CA ARG A 360 -12.81 -45.96 -27.27
C ARG A 360 -13.71 -45.06 -28.12
N GLN A 361 -15.02 -45.16 -27.95
CA GLN A 361 -15.98 -44.31 -28.63
C GLN A 361 -15.62 -42.85 -28.35
N THR A 362 -15.40 -42.07 -29.42
CA THR A 362 -15.20 -40.62 -29.37
C THR A 362 -16.45 -39.96 -28.78
N SER A 363 -16.29 -38.79 -28.15
CA SER A 363 -17.39 -38.10 -27.46
C SER A 363 -18.58 -37.76 -28.37
N GLU A 364 -18.38 -37.81 -29.69
CA GLU A 364 -19.41 -37.64 -30.73
C GLU A 364 -20.39 -38.82 -30.83
N ALA A 365 -19.92 -40.07 -30.63
CA ALA A 365 -20.79 -41.25 -30.71
C ALA A 365 -21.76 -41.36 -29.52
N VAL A 366 -21.36 -40.80 -28.36
CA VAL A 366 -22.22 -40.71 -27.16
C VAL A 366 -23.25 -39.58 -27.29
N LYS A 367 -22.92 -38.50 -28.02
CA LYS A 367 -23.86 -37.40 -28.32
C LYS A 367 -25.00 -37.80 -29.25
N ALA A 368 -24.81 -38.81 -30.10
CA ALA A 368 -25.85 -39.32 -30.99
C ALA A 368 -26.96 -40.11 -30.27
N LEU A 369 -26.70 -40.62 -29.06
CA LEU A 369 -27.61 -41.48 -28.27
C LEU A 369 -28.48 -40.72 -27.26
N LEU A 370 -28.33 -39.39 -27.16
CA LEU A 370 -29.12 -38.55 -26.24
C LEU A 370 -30.45 -38.10 -26.89
N PRO A 371 -31.57 -38.02 -26.15
CA PRO A 371 -32.84 -37.49 -26.66
C PRO A 371 -32.77 -36.01 -27.05
N ASP A 372 -33.55 -35.58 -28.06
CA ASP A 372 -33.46 -34.26 -28.71
C ASP A 372 -33.62 -33.05 -27.76
N PHE A 373 -34.29 -33.19 -26.62
CA PHE A 373 -34.45 -32.11 -25.64
C PHE A 373 -33.17 -31.82 -24.82
N LEU A 374 -32.19 -32.74 -24.81
CA LEU A 374 -30.85 -32.54 -24.23
C LEU A 374 -29.80 -32.10 -25.26
N LYS A 375 -30.16 -32.06 -26.55
CA LYS A 375 -29.30 -31.57 -27.65
C LYS A 375 -29.36 -30.05 -27.84
N GLN A 376 -30.03 -29.32 -26.95
CA GLN A 376 -30.02 -27.86 -27.00
C GLN A 376 -28.64 -27.34 -26.59
N GLU A 377 -27.81 -27.07 -27.59
CA GLU A 377 -26.68 -26.18 -27.45
C GLU A 377 -27.21 -24.82 -26.95
N LYS A 378 -26.97 -24.53 -25.67
CA LYS A 378 -26.88 -23.13 -25.28
C LYS A 378 -25.72 -22.57 -26.10
N PRO A 379 -25.92 -21.55 -26.96
CA PRO A 379 -24.81 -20.94 -27.67
C PRO A 379 -23.90 -20.37 -26.59
N SER A 380 -22.75 -21.02 -26.36
CA SER A 380 -21.70 -20.42 -25.56
C SER A 380 -21.25 -19.19 -26.32
N GLN A 381 -21.75 -18.03 -25.92
CA GLN A 381 -21.12 -16.76 -26.22
C GLN A 381 -19.73 -16.77 -25.55
N GLY A 382 -18.77 -17.32 -26.26
CA GLY A 382 -17.37 -17.37 -25.91
C GLY A 382 -16.60 -17.33 -27.21
N THR A 383 -16.27 -16.13 -27.66
CA THR A 383 -15.27 -15.91 -28.69
C THR A 383 -14.00 -16.66 -28.29
N ASN A 384 -13.79 -17.87 -28.81
CA ASN A 384 -12.51 -18.56 -28.71
C ASN A 384 -11.52 -17.70 -29.48
N SER A 385 -10.82 -16.84 -28.76
CA SER A 385 -9.77 -16.02 -29.35
C SER A 385 -8.82 -16.96 -30.11
N PRO A 386 -8.30 -16.57 -31.29
CA PRO A 386 -7.40 -17.43 -32.06
C PRO A 386 -6.21 -17.91 -31.21
N LEU A 387 -5.84 -17.14 -30.19
CA LEU A 387 -4.85 -17.50 -29.17
C LEU A 387 -5.23 -18.74 -28.36
N THR A 388 -6.49 -18.86 -27.94
CA THR A 388 -7.04 -19.98 -27.16
C THR A 388 -7.05 -21.25 -28.01
N HIS A 389 -7.58 -21.17 -29.24
CA HIS A 389 -7.60 -22.29 -30.18
C HIS A 389 -6.18 -22.81 -30.49
N ASN A 390 -5.25 -21.90 -30.81
CA ASN A 390 -3.86 -22.25 -31.11
C ASN A 390 -3.11 -22.84 -29.90
N PHE A 391 -3.53 -22.52 -28.67
CA PHE A 391 -2.94 -23.11 -27.49
C PHE A 391 -3.47 -24.53 -27.25
N LEU A 392 -4.79 -24.72 -27.31
CA LEU A 392 -5.43 -26.03 -27.10
C LEU A 392 -5.08 -27.04 -28.21
N ALA A 393 -4.93 -26.59 -29.46
CA ALA A 393 -4.53 -27.44 -30.58
C ALA A 393 -3.12 -28.08 -30.41
N ARG A 394 -2.32 -27.64 -29.44
CA ARG A 394 -1.02 -28.26 -29.13
C ARG A 394 -1.11 -29.47 -28.22
N LEU A 395 -2.26 -29.69 -27.58
CA LEU A 395 -2.48 -30.85 -26.73
C LEU A 395 -2.57 -32.09 -27.62
N GLN A 396 -1.73 -33.09 -27.33
CA GLN A 396 -1.70 -34.36 -28.06
C GLN A 396 -2.26 -35.51 -27.21
N ASP A 397 -2.66 -36.62 -27.83
CA ASP A 397 -2.97 -37.83 -27.07
C ASP A 397 -1.71 -38.44 -26.47
N ASP A 398 -1.81 -38.96 -25.24
CA ASP A 398 -0.66 -39.49 -24.51
C ASP A 398 -0.01 -40.69 -25.21
N ARG A 399 -0.77 -41.48 -25.99
CA ARG A 399 -0.24 -42.64 -26.73
C ARG A 399 0.60 -42.18 -27.92
N GLU A 400 0.09 -41.22 -28.68
CA GLU A 400 0.80 -40.62 -29.82
C GLU A 400 2.04 -39.87 -29.35
N LEU A 401 1.94 -39.14 -28.25
CA LEU A 401 3.06 -38.45 -27.63
C LEU A 401 4.17 -39.43 -27.23
N ALA A 402 3.83 -40.56 -26.60
CA ALA A 402 4.80 -41.59 -26.23
C ALA A 402 5.50 -42.22 -27.44
N GLN A 403 4.77 -42.43 -28.55
CA GLN A 403 5.35 -42.93 -29.80
C GLN A 403 6.32 -41.92 -30.41
N GLN A 404 5.93 -40.64 -30.46
CA GLN A 404 6.78 -39.56 -30.98
C GLN A 404 8.03 -39.34 -30.10
N LEU A 405 7.93 -39.51 -28.79
CA LEU A 405 9.06 -39.44 -27.86
C LEU A 405 10.04 -40.60 -28.05
N ALA A 406 9.54 -41.83 -28.20
CA ALA A 406 10.38 -42.99 -28.50
C ALA A 406 11.06 -42.88 -29.88
N GLY A 407 10.38 -42.26 -30.85
CA GLY A 407 10.93 -41.98 -32.18
C GLY A 407 11.91 -40.81 -32.25
N GLY A 408 12.28 -40.17 -31.13
CA GLY A 408 13.28 -39.10 -31.09
C GLY A 408 12.83 -37.74 -31.66
N VAL A 409 11.53 -37.54 -31.93
CA VAL A 409 11.00 -36.30 -32.54
C VAL A 409 11.30 -35.06 -31.68
N TYR A 410 11.39 -35.23 -30.37
CA TYR A 410 11.55 -34.15 -29.39
C TYR A 410 12.96 -33.99 -28.81
N ASP A 411 13.96 -34.68 -29.36
CA ASP A 411 15.35 -34.66 -28.84
C ASP A 411 15.99 -33.27 -28.82
N ASN A 412 15.56 -32.37 -29.70
CA ASN A 412 16.01 -30.98 -29.76
C ASN A 412 14.89 -29.98 -29.42
N TYR A 413 13.82 -30.43 -28.76
CA TYR A 413 12.63 -29.61 -28.50
C TYR A 413 12.95 -28.33 -27.73
N LYS A 414 12.48 -27.19 -28.20
CA LYS A 414 12.54 -25.93 -27.47
C LYS A 414 11.18 -25.71 -26.81
N GLY A 415 11.15 -25.71 -25.48
CA GLY A 415 9.93 -25.47 -24.73
C GLY A 415 9.29 -24.11 -25.06
N LEU A 416 7.98 -24.02 -24.84
CA LEU A 416 7.18 -22.81 -24.99
C LEU A 416 7.81 -21.59 -24.28
N ARG A 417 7.79 -20.43 -24.93
CA ARG A 417 8.35 -19.18 -24.36
C ARG A 417 7.56 -18.73 -23.13
N TYR A 418 8.24 -18.25 -22.10
CA TYR A 418 7.58 -17.76 -20.88
C TYR A 418 6.67 -16.56 -21.15
N ASP A 419 7.08 -15.62 -22.01
CA ASP A 419 6.25 -14.47 -22.40
C ASP A 419 4.94 -14.91 -23.08
N TYR A 420 4.99 -16.01 -23.83
CA TYR A 420 3.81 -16.57 -24.50
C TYR A 420 2.85 -17.21 -23.49
N LEU A 421 3.38 -17.95 -22.50
CA LEU A 421 2.58 -18.51 -21.41
C LEU A 421 1.93 -17.42 -20.55
N GLN A 422 2.64 -16.32 -20.27
CA GLN A 422 2.08 -15.16 -19.58
C GLN A 422 0.97 -14.48 -20.38
N LYS A 423 1.10 -14.40 -21.71
CA LYS A 423 0.02 -13.90 -22.58
C LYS A 423 -1.22 -14.81 -22.52
N ILE A 424 -1.05 -16.12 -22.50
CA ILE A 424 -2.17 -17.07 -22.39
C ILE A 424 -2.84 -16.95 -21.02
N GLU A 425 -2.06 -16.80 -19.97
CA GLU A 425 -2.56 -16.59 -18.61
C GLU A 425 -3.49 -15.38 -18.52
N LEU A 426 -3.10 -14.26 -19.15
CA LEU A 426 -3.81 -12.98 -19.06
C LEU A 426 -4.98 -12.85 -20.05
N TYR A 427 -4.86 -13.42 -21.25
CA TYR A 427 -5.76 -13.11 -22.37
C TYR A 427 -6.52 -14.31 -22.96
N ALA A 428 -6.17 -15.55 -22.60
CA ALA A 428 -6.80 -16.74 -23.16
C ALA A 428 -7.84 -17.35 -22.20
N ASN A 429 -8.97 -17.76 -22.78
CA ASN A 429 -10.06 -18.42 -22.05
C ASN A 429 -9.79 -19.93 -21.97
N VAL A 430 -8.71 -20.30 -21.28
CA VAL A 430 -8.30 -21.70 -21.08
C VAL A 430 -8.57 -22.09 -19.63
N THR A 431 -9.07 -23.29 -19.36
CA THR A 431 -9.22 -23.77 -17.98
C THR A 431 -7.87 -24.05 -17.34
N THR A 432 -7.80 -24.11 -16.00
CA THR A 432 -6.54 -24.45 -15.32
C THR A 432 -6.08 -25.88 -15.66
N GLU A 433 -7.01 -26.81 -15.86
CA GLU A 433 -6.72 -28.21 -16.17
C GLU A 433 -6.14 -28.38 -17.58
N GLU A 434 -6.73 -27.75 -18.59
CA GLU A 434 -6.18 -27.73 -19.96
C GLU A 434 -4.81 -27.07 -19.99
N PHE A 435 -4.64 -25.97 -19.25
CA PHE A 435 -3.35 -25.30 -19.11
C PHE A 435 -2.31 -26.20 -18.45
N LYS A 436 -2.68 -26.94 -17.40
CA LYS A 436 -1.83 -27.92 -16.72
C LYS A 436 -1.40 -29.05 -17.67
N ALA A 437 -2.32 -29.61 -18.44
CA ALA A 437 -2.03 -30.71 -19.37
C ALA A 437 -0.99 -30.29 -20.43
N ILE A 438 -1.13 -29.11 -21.01
CA ILE A 438 -0.18 -28.60 -22.02
C ILE A 438 1.20 -28.33 -21.39
N LEU A 439 1.25 -27.75 -20.18
CA LEU A 439 2.52 -27.51 -19.50
C LEU A 439 3.24 -28.80 -19.12
N LEU A 440 2.49 -29.84 -18.79
CA LEU A 440 3.03 -31.16 -18.49
C LEU A 440 3.62 -31.80 -19.74
N GLN A 441 2.90 -31.79 -20.86
CA GLN A 441 3.44 -32.28 -22.13
C GLN A 441 4.68 -31.49 -22.56
N ASP A 442 4.70 -30.17 -22.37
CA ASP A 442 5.89 -29.35 -22.63
C ASP A 442 7.09 -29.73 -21.74
N CYS A 443 6.85 -30.04 -20.47
CA CYS A 443 7.88 -30.53 -19.55
C CYS A 443 8.45 -31.88 -20.01
N ILE A 444 7.59 -32.82 -20.42
CA ILE A 444 7.99 -34.14 -20.91
C ILE A 444 8.75 -34.03 -22.23
N LYS A 445 8.24 -33.26 -23.20
CA LYS A 445 8.94 -32.98 -24.47
C LYS A 445 10.31 -32.35 -24.23
N THR A 446 10.43 -31.47 -23.24
CA THR A 446 11.73 -30.88 -22.87
C THR A 446 12.69 -31.91 -22.27
N SER A 447 12.17 -32.91 -21.55
CA SER A 447 12.99 -33.96 -20.93
C SER A 447 13.60 -34.95 -21.92
N ALA A 448 13.01 -35.12 -23.11
CA ALA A 448 13.51 -36.02 -24.17
C ALA A 448 15.01 -35.84 -24.49
N LYS A 449 15.51 -34.60 -24.38
CA LYS A 449 16.93 -34.23 -24.50
C LYS A 449 17.90 -35.06 -23.66
N LEU A 450 17.45 -35.59 -22.53
CA LEU A 450 18.28 -36.44 -21.66
C LEU A 450 18.61 -37.78 -22.32
N TRP A 451 17.75 -38.24 -23.23
CA TRP A 451 17.83 -39.56 -23.87
C TRP A 451 18.16 -39.51 -25.35
N LYS A 452 18.67 -38.39 -25.88
CA LYS A 452 19.02 -38.22 -27.31
C LYS A 452 19.95 -39.31 -27.87
N GLN A 453 20.75 -39.96 -27.02
CA GLN A 453 21.68 -41.04 -27.40
C GLN A 453 21.24 -42.42 -26.91
N HIS A 454 20.04 -42.53 -26.32
CA HIS A 454 19.52 -43.75 -25.72
C HIS A 454 18.27 -44.21 -26.48
N ASN A 455 18.20 -45.51 -26.75
CA ASN A 455 17.00 -46.10 -27.36
C ASN A 455 15.99 -46.41 -26.26
N VAL A 456 14.87 -45.69 -26.23
CA VAL A 456 13.84 -45.79 -25.18
C VAL A 456 12.53 -46.30 -25.76
N TYR A 457 11.98 -47.35 -25.14
CA TYR A 457 10.72 -47.96 -25.59
C TYR A 457 9.50 -47.09 -25.29
N VAL A 458 8.49 -47.17 -26.17
CA VAL A 458 7.19 -46.47 -26.03
C VAL A 458 6.53 -46.75 -24.68
N GLY A 459 6.63 -47.99 -24.19
CA GLY A 459 6.04 -48.39 -22.90
C GLY A 459 6.62 -47.63 -21.70
N GLU A 460 7.91 -47.32 -21.73
CA GLU A 460 8.60 -46.61 -20.65
C GLU A 460 8.23 -45.12 -20.63
N TRP A 461 8.08 -44.51 -21.82
CA TRP A 461 7.56 -43.14 -21.95
C TRP A 461 6.10 -43.04 -21.49
N LYS A 462 5.25 -44.01 -21.84
CA LYS A 462 3.85 -44.02 -21.42
C LYS A 462 3.70 -44.16 -19.90
N LYS A 463 4.50 -45.03 -19.26
CA LYS A 463 4.56 -45.14 -17.80
C LYS A 463 4.97 -43.81 -17.16
N ALA A 464 6.01 -43.17 -17.70
CA ALA A 464 6.48 -41.86 -17.22
C ALA A 464 5.41 -40.77 -17.35
N ILE A 465 4.71 -40.69 -18.49
CA ILE A 465 3.61 -39.72 -18.70
C ILE A 465 2.51 -39.91 -17.65
N ASN A 466 2.08 -41.15 -17.42
CA ASN A 466 1.06 -41.46 -16.42
C ASN A 466 1.48 -41.06 -15.00
N TYR A 467 2.73 -41.36 -14.62
CA TYR A 467 3.26 -40.95 -13.31
C TYR A 467 3.29 -39.44 -13.17
N LEU A 468 3.76 -38.73 -14.19
CA LEU A 468 3.85 -37.28 -14.16
C LEU A 468 2.47 -36.61 -14.16
N ASN A 469 1.47 -37.16 -14.87
CA ASN A 469 0.10 -36.65 -14.86
C ASN A 469 -0.51 -36.66 -13.45
N ASN A 470 -0.21 -37.70 -12.67
CA ASN A 470 -0.69 -37.84 -11.31
C ASN A 470 0.10 -37.00 -10.30
N GLU A 471 1.39 -36.76 -10.54
CA GLU A 471 2.30 -36.17 -9.54
C GLU A 471 2.66 -34.69 -9.79
N LEU A 472 2.87 -34.30 -11.05
CA LEU A 472 3.21 -32.91 -11.39
C LEU A 472 1.99 -32.00 -11.25
N PHE A 473 2.24 -30.81 -10.70
CA PHE A 473 1.23 -29.77 -10.50
C PHE A 473 -0.01 -30.24 -9.71
N THR A 474 0.16 -31.19 -8.78
CA THR A 474 -0.87 -31.58 -7.81
C THR A 474 -1.21 -30.40 -6.90
N ASN A 475 -2.50 -30.19 -6.63
CA ASN A 475 -3.02 -29.14 -5.74
C ASN A 475 -2.71 -27.68 -6.14
N ILE A 476 -2.37 -27.41 -7.41
CA ILE A 476 -2.12 -26.04 -7.89
C ILE A 476 -3.29 -25.55 -8.74
N THR A 477 -3.98 -24.51 -8.28
CA THR A 477 -5.14 -23.91 -8.96
C THR A 477 -4.79 -22.65 -9.77
N GLN A 478 -3.68 -21.99 -9.44
CA GLN A 478 -3.27 -20.73 -10.07
C GLN A 478 -2.29 -20.94 -11.22
N LYS A 479 -2.64 -20.41 -12.41
CA LYS A 479 -1.80 -20.48 -13.62
C LYS A 479 -0.43 -19.81 -13.46
N THR A 480 -0.33 -18.73 -12.68
CA THR A 480 0.95 -18.06 -12.33
C THR A 480 1.94 -19.02 -11.67
N ILE A 481 1.48 -19.77 -10.67
CA ILE A 481 2.28 -20.73 -9.91
C ILE A 481 2.70 -21.89 -10.83
N LEU A 482 1.81 -22.33 -11.73
CA LEU A 482 2.14 -23.34 -12.74
C LEU A 482 3.32 -22.91 -13.63
N ILE A 483 3.34 -21.65 -14.09
CA ILE A 483 4.44 -21.11 -14.89
C ILE A 483 5.74 -21.04 -14.07
N GLN A 484 5.68 -20.67 -12.79
CA GLN A 484 6.87 -20.66 -11.91
C GLN A 484 7.42 -22.07 -11.68
N LYS A 485 6.54 -23.05 -11.46
CA LYS A 485 6.93 -24.46 -11.31
C LYS A 485 7.50 -25.04 -12.58
N LEU A 486 6.96 -24.68 -13.75
CA LEU A 486 7.55 -25.05 -15.04
C LEU A 486 8.98 -24.51 -15.19
N LYS A 487 9.25 -23.27 -14.76
CA LYS A 487 10.62 -22.70 -14.76
C LYS A 487 11.57 -23.53 -13.90
N GLU A 488 11.13 -23.92 -12.70
CA GLU A 488 11.88 -24.82 -11.81
C GLU A 488 12.17 -26.16 -12.51
N TYR A 489 11.15 -26.81 -13.09
CA TYR A 489 11.29 -28.11 -13.73
C TYR A 489 12.21 -28.08 -14.95
N ARG A 490 12.06 -27.10 -15.83
CA ARG A 490 12.95 -26.94 -17.00
C ARG A 490 14.39 -26.69 -16.59
N TRP A 491 14.61 -25.90 -15.53
CA TRP A 491 15.95 -25.71 -15.01
C TRP A 491 16.55 -27.02 -14.49
N LYS A 492 15.78 -27.82 -13.75
CA LYS A 492 16.23 -29.13 -13.25
C LYS A 492 16.61 -30.07 -14.39
N LEU A 493 15.79 -30.15 -15.44
CA LEU A 493 16.07 -30.97 -16.62
C LEU A 493 17.35 -30.51 -17.33
N GLU A 494 17.53 -29.21 -17.53
CA GLU A 494 18.73 -28.68 -18.18
C GLU A 494 19.98 -28.84 -17.32
N PHE A 495 19.84 -28.72 -16.00
CA PHE A 495 20.91 -29.02 -15.04
C PHE A 495 21.29 -30.50 -15.12
N ALA A 496 20.31 -31.40 -15.09
CA ALA A 496 20.52 -32.85 -15.20
C ALA A 496 21.24 -33.20 -16.51
N ARG A 497 20.80 -32.62 -17.63
CA ARG A 497 21.44 -32.82 -18.94
C ARG A 497 22.91 -32.46 -18.92
N LYS A 498 23.25 -31.28 -18.41
CA LYS A 498 24.64 -30.82 -18.29
C LYS A 498 25.44 -31.70 -17.33
N TRP A 499 24.81 -32.15 -16.25
CA TRP A 499 25.44 -33.03 -15.26
C TRP A 499 25.74 -34.41 -15.84
N PHE A 500 24.81 -35.03 -16.58
CA PHE A 500 25.05 -36.31 -17.27
C PHE A 500 26.18 -36.21 -18.29
N ILE A 501 26.18 -35.18 -19.14
CA ILE A 501 27.27 -34.95 -20.12
C ILE A 501 28.62 -34.76 -19.41
N LYS A 502 28.65 -34.04 -18.29
CA LYS A 502 29.90 -33.80 -17.53
C LYS A 502 30.38 -35.03 -16.78
N SER A 503 29.46 -35.81 -16.20
CA SER A 503 29.77 -36.97 -15.35
C SER A 503 29.95 -38.26 -16.14
N GLN A 504 29.58 -38.28 -17.43
CA GLN A 504 29.55 -39.47 -18.29
C GLN A 504 28.67 -40.61 -17.73
N VAL A 505 27.75 -40.28 -16.82
CA VAL A 505 26.77 -41.23 -16.29
C VAL A 505 25.57 -41.30 -17.23
N THR A 506 25.12 -42.51 -17.54
CA THR A 506 23.93 -42.74 -18.36
C THR A 506 22.65 -42.40 -17.60
N ALA A 507 21.69 -41.77 -18.27
CA ALA A 507 20.41 -41.45 -17.67
C ALA A 507 19.58 -42.73 -17.47
N LEU A 508 18.92 -42.86 -16.32
CA LEU A 508 17.92 -43.92 -16.09
C LEU A 508 16.80 -43.82 -17.13
N TYR A 509 16.11 -44.93 -17.42
CA TYR A 509 14.91 -44.89 -18.26
C TYR A 509 13.88 -43.89 -17.73
N PRO A 510 13.07 -43.24 -18.59
CA PRO A 510 12.17 -42.16 -18.16
C PRO A 510 11.25 -42.51 -17.00
N SER A 511 10.70 -43.73 -16.96
CA SER A 511 9.83 -44.20 -15.88
C SER A 511 10.53 -44.20 -14.52
N LEU A 512 11.79 -44.66 -14.47
CA LEU A 512 12.62 -44.73 -13.26
C LEU A 512 13.19 -43.36 -12.89
N TYR A 513 13.54 -42.54 -13.89
CA TYR A 513 14.05 -41.20 -13.65
C TYR A 513 13.00 -40.27 -13.02
N PHE A 514 11.74 -40.43 -13.43
CA PHE A 514 10.59 -39.69 -12.88
C PHE A 514 9.88 -40.39 -11.72
N ASP A 515 10.51 -41.39 -11.11
CA ASP A 515 9.99 -42.04 -9.91
C ASP A 515 10.05 -41.08 -8.71
N LYS A 516 8.92 -40.91 -8.04
CA LYS A 516 8.76 -40.04 -6.85
C LYS A 516 9.55 -40.54 -5.65
N THR A 517 9.73 -41.84 -5.52
CA THR A 517 10.44 -42.44 -4.37
C THR A 517 11.90 -41.99 -4.34
N ARG A 518 12.47 -41.66 -5.52
CA ARG A 518 13.86 -41.21 -5.69
C ARG A 518 14.05 -39.74 -5.32
N THR A 519 14.14 -39.48 -4.03
CA THR A 519 14.27 -38.12 -3.46
C THR A 519 15.71 -37.77 -3.06
N GLN A 520 16.62 -38.74 -3.05
CA GLN A 520 18.02 -38.51 -2.68
C GLN A 520 18.88 -38.21 -3.92
N THR A 521 20.01 -37.54 -3.69
CA THR A 521 20.89 -37.10 -4.77
C THR A 521 21.67 -38.24 -5.42
N HIS A 522 21.94 -39.32 -4.68
CA HIS A 522 22.67 -40.49 -5.19
C HIS A 522 21.79 -41.44 -6.02
N GLU A 523 20.45 -41.32 -5.92
CA GLU A 523 19.50 -42.18 -6.64
C GLU A 523 19.26 -41.75 -8.10
N ILE A 524 19.87 -40.63 -8.53
CA ILE A 524 19.83 -40.11 -9.91
C ILE A 524 18.39 -39.94 -10.43
N GLY A 525 17.51 -39.35 -9.60
CA GLY A 525 16.11 -39.07 -9.93
C GLY A 525 15.79 -37.59 -10.12
N PHE A 526 14.71 -37.29 -10.85
CA PHE A 526 14.23 -35.92 -11.08
C PHE A 526 13.86 -35.20 -9.78
N PHE A 527 13.21 -35.89 -8.84
CA PHE A 527 12.76 -35.30 -7.58
C PHE A 527 13.92 -35.00 -6.62
N GLY A 528 14.99 -35.79 -6.65
CA GLY A 528 16.24 -35.54 -5.90
C GLY A 528 16.93 -34.21 -6.25
N LEU A 529 16.70 -33.68 -7.46
CA LEU A 529 17.23 -32.37 -7.88
C LEU A 529 16.60 -31.18 -7.15
N HIS A 530 15.54 -31.38 -6.36
CA HIS A 530 14.95 -30.29 -5.59
C HIS A 530 15.91 -29.69 -4.56
N LYS A 531 16.79 -30.50 -3.93
CA LYS A 531 17.84 -29.99 -3.04
C LYS A 531 18.81 -29.08 -3.78
N VAL A 532 19.22 -29.48 -4.99
CA VAL A 532 20.12 -28.71 -5.87
C VAL A 532 19.47 -27.43 -6.39
N TRP A 533 18.17 -27.46 -6.67
CA TRP A 533 17.42 -26.26 -7.02
C TRP A 533 17.41 -25.24 -5.87
N LYS A 534 17.17 -25.68 -4.62
CA LYS A 534 17.20 -24.78 -3.46
C LYS A 534 18.57 -24.11 -3.27
N THR A 535 19.67 -24.84 -3.48
CA THR A 535 21.01 -24.25 -3.41
C THR A 535 21.24 -23.25 -4.54
N HIS A 536 20.74 -23.54 -5.75
CA HIS A 536 20.77 -22.60 -6.86
C HIS A 536 19.99 -21.30 -6.58
N VAL A 537 18.80 -21.38 -6.01
CA VAL A 537 18.00 -20.20 -5.62
C VAL A 537 18.77 -19.35 -4.61
N LYS A 538 19.32 -19.94 -3.55
CA LYS A 538 20.18 -19.23 -2.57
C LYS A 538 21.39 -18.58 -3.23
N TYR A 539 22.01 -19.26 -4.20
CA TYR A 539 23.13 -18.71 -4.96
C TYR A 539 22.71 -17.49 -5.81
N GLN A 540 21.54 -17.54 -6.45
CA GLN A 540 21.01 -16.39 -7.20
C GLN A 540 20.76 -15.19 -6.28
N GLU A 541 20.16 -15.40 -5.11
CA GLU A 541 19.93 -14.36 -4.10
C GLU A 541 21.24 -13.73 -3.65
N LYS A 542 22.24 -14.55 -3.29
CA LYS A 542 23.58 -14.09 -2.91
C LYS A 542 24.22 -13.27 -4.03
N LYS A 543 24.18 -13.77 -5.27
CA LYS A 543 24.74 -13.07 -6.44
C LYS A 543 24.04 -11.73 -6.71
N ALA A 544 22.73 -11.63 -6.47
CA ALA A 544 22.00 -10.38 -6.61
C ALA A 544 22.45 -9.34 -5.56
N ILE A 545 22.64 -9.77 -4.31
CA ILE A 545 23.16 -8.94 -3.22
C ILE A 545 24.58 -8.47 -3.53
N GLU A 546 25.47 -9.37 -3.95
CA GLU A 546 26.84 -9.04 -4.34
C GLU A 546 26.89 -8.04 -5.49
N LYS A 547 26.06 -8.23 -6.52
CA LYS A 547 25.96 -7.27 -7.64
C LYS A 547 25.48 -5.90 -7.16
N ALA A 548 24.51 -5.83 -6.26
CA ALA A 548 24.04 -4.58 -5.68
C ALA A 548 25.15 -3.89 -4.87
N GLN A 549 25.91 -4.64 -4.05
CA GLN A 549 27.05 -4.12 -3.31
C GLN A 549 28.19 -3.63 -4.21
N GLN A 550 28.51 -4.37 -5.28
CA GLN A 550 29.49 -3.94 -6.27
C GLN A 550 29.06 -2.63 -6.95
N GLN A 551 27.76 -2.50 -7.27
CA GLN A 551 27.23 -1.28 -7.88
C GLN A 551 27.27 -0.08 -6.91
N THR A 552 26.96 -0.27 -5.62
CA THR A 552 27.07 0.81 -4.63
C THR A 552 28.52 1.22 -4.41
N GLN A 553 29.45 0.27 -4.31
CA GLN A 553 30.87 0.54 -4.21
C GLN A 553 31.41 1.26 -5.45
N GLN A 554 31.04 0.83 -6.67
CA GLN A 554 31.43 1.50 -7.91
C GLN A 554 30.94 2.95 -7.95
N ASN A 555 29.68 3.18 -7.56
CA ASN A 555 29.10 4.52 -7.49
C ASN A 555 29.79 5.38 -6.43
N ALA A 556 30.14 4.83 -5.28
CA ALA A 556 30.90 5.51 -4.23
C ALA A 556 32.30 5.92 -4.73
N ARG A 557 33.01 5.02 -5.43
CA ARG A 557 34.32 5.30 -6.06
C ARG A 557 34.20 6.43 -7.09
N LYS A 558 33.20 6.38 -7.98
CA LYS A 558 32.94 7.46 -8.95
C LYS A 558 32.69 8.80 -8.27
N ARG A 559 31.84 8.84 -7.24
CA ARG A 559 31.56 10.07 -6.45
C ARG A 559 32.83 10.62 -5.81
N LYS A 560 33.64 9.77 -5.15
CA LYS A 560 34.91 10.18 -4.53
C LYS A 560 35.87 10.77 -5.57
N ALA A 561 36.02 10.13 -6.73
CA ALA A 561 36.85 10.66 -7.82
C ALA A 561 36.33 12.01 -8.36
N THR A 562 35.01 12.17 -8.52
CA THR A 562 34.41 13.44 -8.92
C THR A 562 34.65 14.53 -7.88
N TYR A 563 34.47 14.23 -6.59
CA TYR A 563 34.74 15.16 -5.49
C TYR A 563 36.21 15.57 -5.46
N GLN A 564 37.13 14.62 -5.64
CA GLN A 564 38.57 14.89 -5.72
C GLN A 564 38.91 15.83 -6.89
N LYS A 565 38.31 15.62 -8.07
CA LYS A 565 38.50 16.53 -9.22
C LYS A 565 37.96 17.94 -8.96
N LYS A 566 36.80 18.05 -8.30
CA LYS A 566 36.20 19.34 -7.95
C LYS A 566 37.05 20.12 -6.96
N ILE A 567 37.53 19.48 -5.88
CA ILE A 567 38.35 20.17 -4.87
C ILE A 567 39.71 20.57 -5.44
N THR A 568 40.39 19.68 -6.17
CA THR A 568 41.69 20.01 -6.79
C THR A 568 41.58 21.16 -7.80
N THR A 569 40.49 21.21 -8.58
CA THR A 569 40.23 22.32 -9.50
C THR A 569 39.95 23.63 -8.74
N ALA A 570 39.21 23.58 -7.63
CA ALA A 570 38.94 24.75 -6.81
C ALA A 570 40.20 25.28 -6.12
N ILE A 571 41.05 24.39 -5.59
CA ILE A 571 42.35 24.74 -5.01
C ILE A 571 43.25 25.36 -6.08
N LYS A 572 43.34 24.79 -7.28
CA LYS A 572 44.10 25.40 -8.41
C LYS A 572 43.60 26.80 -8.77
N LYS A 573 42.30 27.07 -8.68
CA LYS A 573 41.75 28.43 -8.91
C LYS A 573 42.14 29.39 -7.79
N TYR A 574 42.16 28.92 -6.55
CA TYR A 574 42.64 29.70 -5.40
C TYR A 574 44.14 30.02 -5.53
N GLU A 575 44.97 29.04 -5.86
CA GLU A 575 46.41 29.22 -6.08
C GLU A 575 46.72 30.21 -7.22
N LYS A 576 45.88 30.27 -8.24
CA LYS A 576 46.01 31.23 -9.36
C LYS A 576 45.47 32.63 -9.03
N GLY A 577 45.01 32.89 -7.80
CA GLY A 577 44.41 34.16 -7.39
C GLY A 577 42.96 34.38 -7.89
N ASN A 578 42.38 33.42 -8.61
CA ASN A 578 41.02 33.55 -9.15
C ASN A 578 39.93 33.36 -8.08
N TYR A 579 40.25 32.71 -6.96
CA TYR A 579 39.37 32.60 -5.79
C TYR A 579 40.02 33.24 -4.57
N THR A 580 39.22 33.98 -3.80
CA THR A 580 39.59 34.37 -2.42
C THR A 580 39.37 33.20 -1.46
N ALA A 581 40.02 33.22 -0.29
CA ALA A 581 39.89 32.16 0.72
C ALA A 581 38.41 31.92 1.13
N LYS A 582 37.64 33.01 1.26
CA LYS A 582 36.19 32.95 1.54
C LYS A 582 35.41 32.28 0.40
N GLN A 583 35.76 32.55 -0.85
CA GLN A 583 35.13 31.92 -2.02
C GLN A 583 35.48 30.43 -2.13
N LEU A 584 36.73 30.04 -1.84
CA LEU A 584 37.14 28.63 -1.80
C LEU A 584 36.39 27.87 -0.71
N TYR A 585 36.34 28.42 0.52
CA TYR A 585 35.61 27.82 1.64
C TYR A 585 34.13 27.64 1.30
N THR A 586 33.49 28.68 0.77
CA THR A 586 32.07 28.64 0.36
C THR A 586 31.84 27.61 -0.77
N TYR A 587 32.77 27.51 -1.73
CA TYR A 587 32.67 26.54 -2.81
C TYR A 587 32.73 25.10 -2.29
N VAL A 588 33.66 24.80 -1.37
CA VAL A 588 33.79 23.45 -0.79
C VAL A 588 32.60 23.12 0.12
N GLN A 589 32.12 24.08 0.90
CA GLN A 589 30.94 23.89 1.78
C GLN A 589 29.68 23.56 0.99
N THR A 590 29.54 24.13 -0.20
CA THR A 590 28.32 23.99 -1.01
C THR A 590 28.36 22.79 -1.96
N ASN A 591 29.53 22.37 -2.44
CA ASN A 591 29.65 21.38 -3.52
C ASN A 591 30.24 20.03 -3.10
N LEU A 592 30.81 19.92 -1.90
CA LEU A 592 31.53 18.74 -1.43
C LEU A 592 31.02 18.29 -0.05
N PRO A 593 31.19 17.00 0.32
CA PRO A 593 30.89 16.51 1.67
C PRO A 593 31.69 17.26 2.75
N HIS A 594 31.13 17.36 3.96
CA HIS A 594 31.75 18.11 5.07
C HIS A 594 33.15 17.60 5.45
N SER A 595 33.45 16.32 5.22
CA SER A 595 34.79 15.74 5.42
C SER A 595 35.90 16.43 4.59
N TYR A 596 35.54 17.03 3.46
CA TYR A 596 36.48 17.80 2.63
C TYR A 596 36.68 19.23 3.12
N LEU A 597 35.76 19.77 3.93
CA LEU A 597 35.93 21.06 4.58
C LEU A 597 36.94 20.98 5.73
N SER A 598 36.83 19.94 6.56
CA SER A 598 37.78 19.72 7.66
C SER A 598 39.20 19.44 7.14
N ALA A 599 39.32 18.79 6.00
CA ALA A 599 40.62 18.51 5.36
C ALA A 599 41.13 19.65 4.46
N LEU A 600 40.35 20.72 4.25
CA LEU A 600 40.71 21.83 3.37
C LEU A 600 42.03 22.51 3.78
N PRO A 601 42.27 22.84 5.06
CA PRO A 601 43.53 23.49 5.46
C PRO A 601 44.74 22.62 5.13
N SER A 602 44.71 21.33 5.49
CA SER A 602 45.76 20.36 5.17
C SER A 602 46.00 20.20 3.67
N MET A 603 44.94 20.24 2.83
CA MET A 603 45.07 20.12 1.38
C MET A 603 45.69 21.37 0.73
N ILE A 604 45.47 22.56 1.31
CA ILE A 604 46.10 23.81 0.85
C ILE A 604 47.59 23.82 1.24
N HIS A 605 47.91 23.42 2.47
CA HIS A 605 49.31 23.38 2.95
C HIS A 605 50.17 22.35 2.20
N TYR A 606 49.64 21.15 1.93
CA TYR A 606 50.36 20.10 1.21
C TYR A 606 50.70 20.48 -0.25
N ASN A 607 49.84 21.24 -0.92
CA ASN A 607 50.11 21.74 -2.27
C ASN A 607 51.18 22.84 -2.31
N ASN A 608 51.27 23.65 -1.26
CA ASN A 608 52.28 24.72 -1.16
C ASN A 608 53.68 24.16 -0.84
N GLN A 609 53.79 23.04 -0.11
CA GLN A 609 55.06 22.37 0.17
C GLN A 609 55.68 21.67 -1.05
N ASN A 610 54.88 21.25 -2.03
CA ASN A 610 55.36 20.65 -3.28
C ASN A 610 55.74 21.70 -4.36
N ARG A 611 55.81 23.00 -3.98
CA ARG A 611 56.16 24.13 -4.87
C ARG A 611 57.46 24.86 -4.46
N ILE A 612 58.14 24.37 -3.42
CA ILE A 612 59.54 24.67 -3.10
C ILE A 612 60.34 23.48 -3.60
#